data_AF-A0A3Q0TC55-F1
#
_entry.id   AF-A0A3Q0TC55-F1
#
_cell.length_a   1.000
_cell.length_b   1.000
_cell.length_c   1.000
_cell.angle_alpha   90.00
_cell.angle_beta   90.00
_cell.angle_gamma   90.00
#
_symmetry.space_group_name_H-M   'P 1'
#
loop_
_entity.id
_entity.type
_entity.pdbx_description
1 polymer ?
#
loop_
_entity_poly.entity_id
_entity_poly.type
_entity_poly.pdbx_seq_one_letter_code
_entity_poly.pdbx_strand_id
1 'polypeptide(L)'
;PLFLGCCIVGGGLFSSTVGKTCLLISYSTNAFPGEYVPTVFDNYSVSVMVDGNPVNLGLWDTAGQGDYDRLQDLRDDKDTTEKLKKENLSPITSAQGLAMAREIGCVNYLECSALTQRGLKTVFDEAIQTVLFPPPVNKKAKKCSLL
;
A
#
# COMPACT_ATOMS: atom_id res chain seq x y z
N PRO A 1 -14.85 19.41 7.99
CA PRO A 1 -14.09 18.14 7.86
C PRO A 1 -13.41 18.07 6.49
N LEU A 2 -12.11 17.87 6.47
CA LEU A 2 -11.36 17.69 5.23
C LEU A 2 -11.55 16.24 4.75
N PHE A 3 -11.87 16.07 3.46
CA PHE A 3 -12.01 14.75 2.84
C PHE A 3 -10.78 14.45 2.00
N LEU A 4 -10.08 13.37 2.33
CA LEU A 4 -8.97 12.85 1.55
C LEU A 4 -9.38 11.54 0.89
N GLY A 5 -8.85 11.33 -0.30
CA GLY A 5 -9.06 10.12 -1.06
C GLY A 5 -7.77 9.34 -1.24
N CYS A 6 -7.73 8.07 -0.83
CA CYS A 6 -6.57 7.19 -1.01
C CYS A 6 -6.96 5.97 -1.86
N CYS A 7 -6.37 5.89 -3.05
CA CYS A 7 -6.47 4.73 -3.93
C CYS A 7 -5.21 3.87 -3.75
N ILE A 8 -5.38 2.60 -3.39
CA ILE A 8 -4.27 1.66 -3.33
C ILE A 8 -4.09 1.03 -4.71
N VAL A 9 -2.96 1.32 -5.33
CA VAL A 9 -2.56 0.69 -6.59
C VAL A 9 -1.49 -0.37 -6.32
N GLY A 10 -1.63 -1.54 -6.93
CA GLY A 10 -0.69 -2.64 -6.78
C GLY A 10 -1.07 -3.80 -7.68
N GLY A 11 -0.23 -4.07 -8.67
CA GLY A 11 -0.40 -5.19 -9.60
C GLY A 11 0.67 -5.14 -10.68
N GLY A 12 1.52 -6.15 -10.72
CA GLY A 12 2.20 -6.56 -11.95
C GLY A 12 1.32 -7.55 -12.71
N LEU A 13 1.54 -7.70 -14.01
CA LEU A 13 0.79 -8.56 -14.95
C LEU A 13 0.65 -10.05 -14.55
N PHE A 14 1.18 -10.48 -13.40
CA PHE A 14 1.21 -11.87 -12.91
C PHE A 14 1.03 -12.03 -11.39
N SER A 15 0.63 -11.01 -10.61
CA SER A 15 0.45 -11.16 -9.15
C SER A 15 -0.83 -10.49 -8.67
N SER A 16 -1.90 -11.28 -8.59
CA SER A 16 -3.26 -10.85 -8.22
C SER A 16 -3.46 -10.64 -6.71
N THR A 17 -2.46 -10.86 -5.85
CA THR A 17 -2.66 -11.12 -4.41
C THR A 17 -1.73 -10.33 -3.47
N VAL A 18 -1.37 -9.08 -3.80
CA VAL A 18 -0.52 -8.25 -2.91
C VAL A 18 -1.20 -7.77 -1.61
N GLY A 19 -2.45 -8.17 -1.33
CA GLY A 19 -3.12 -7.90 -0.05
C GLY A 19 -3.70 -6.49 0.13
N LYS A 20 -4.03 -5.76 -0.96
CA LYS A 20 -4.62 -4.40 -0.92
C LYS A 20 -5.91 -4.34 -0.09
N THR A 21 -6.85 -5.23 -0.37
CA THR A 21 -8.11 -5.37 0.36
C THR A 21 -7.87 -5.65 1.85
N CYS A 22 -7.00 -6.62 2.17
CA CYS A 22 -6.66 -6.94 3.55
C CYS A 22 -6.00 -5.75 4.27
N LEU A 23 -5.23 -4.92 3.56
CA LEU A 23 -4.66 -3.70 4.12
C LEU A 23 -5.76 -2.71 4.53
N LEU A 24 -6.76 -2.51 3.68
CA LEU A 24 -7.90 -1.62 3.92
C LEU A 24 -8.79 -2.12 5.06
N ILE A 25 -9.11 -3.41 5.05
CA ILE A 25 -9.93 -4.03 6.10
C ILE A 25 -9.18 -3.98 7.43
N SER A 26 -7.90 -4.36 7.46
CA SER A 26 -7.10 -4.35 8.69
C SER A 26 -6.98 -2.95 9.29
N TYR A 27 -6.84 -1.92 8.43
CA TYR A 27 -6.76 -0.54 8.90
C TYR A 27 -8.10 -0.02 9.41
N SER A 28 -9.20 -0.31 8.72
CA SER A 28 -10.53 0.18 9.10
C SER A 28 -11.10 -0.53 10.33
N THR A 29 -10.83 -1.84 10.48
CA THR A 29 -11.40 -2.66 11.55
C THR A 29 -10.46 -2.91 12.72
N ASN A 30 -9.19 -2.49 12.61
CA ASN A 30 -8.12 -2.87 13.55
C ASN A 30 -8.03 -4.40 13.77
N ALA A 31 -8.40 -5.21 12.78
CA ALA A 31 -8.29 -6.67 12.81
C ALA A 31 -8.02 -7.23 11.41
N PHE A 32 -7.20 -8.27 11.31
CA PHE A 32 -7.04 -8.98 10.04
C PHE A 32 -8.28 -9.85 9.77
N PRO A 33 -8.87 -9.83 8.56
CA PRO A 33 -10.05 -10.65 8.26
C PRO A 33 -9.69 -12.15 8.30
N GLY A 34 -10.45 -12.92 9.08
CA GLY A 34 -10.28 -14.38 9.15
C GLY A 34 -10.86 -15.13 7.95
N GLU A 35 -11.84 -14.52 7.27
CA GLU A 35 -12.43 -15.01 6.03
C GLU A 35 -12.32 -13.90 4.99
N TYR A 36 -11.74 -14.23 3.83
CA TYR A 36 -11.60 -13.27 2.74
C TYR A 36 -12.88 -13.24 1.90
N VAL A 37 -13.56 -12.10 1.91
CA VAL A 37 -14.71 -11.84 1.04
C VAL A 37 -14.19 -11.13 -0.22
N PRO A 38 -14.35 -11.72 -1.43
CA PRO A 38 -13.88 -11.10 -2.67
C PRO A 38 -14.61 -9.79 -2.96
N THR A 39 -13.87 -8.70 -3.09
CA THR A 39 -14.43 -7.37 -3.36
C THR A 39 -14.80 -7.20 -4.83
N VAL A 40 -16.05 -6.80 -5.11
CA VAL A 40 -16.44 -6.30 -6.45
C VAL A 40 -16.04 -4.82 -6.59
N PHE A 41 -16.22 -4.03 -5.53
CA PHE A 41 -15.68 -2.68 -5.29
C PHE A 41 -16.21 -2.20 -3.92
N ASP A 42 -15.34 -1.96 -2.93
CA ASP A 42 -15.77 -1.42 -1.64
C ASP A 42 -15.17 -0.03 -1.40
N ASN A 43 -16.03 0.87 -0.91
CA ASN A 43 -15.66 2.20 -0.45
C ASN A 43 -15.66 2.21 1.08
N TYR A 44 -14.48 2.23 1.68
CA TYR A 44 -14.36 2.40 3.13
C TYR A 44 -14.18 3.88 3.45
N SER A 45 -14.69 4.33 4.60
CA SER A 45 -14.47 5.69 5.09
C SER A 45 -14.11 5.62 6.56
N VAL A 46 -12.99 6.23 6.93
CA VAL A 46 -12.48 6.27 8.30
C VAL A 46 -12.19 7.70 8.72
N SER A 47 -12.49 8.04 9.97
CA SER A 47 -12.17 9.35 10.54
C SER A 47 -10.89 9.23 11.36
N VAL A 48 -9.87 10.01 10.99
CA VAL A 48 -8.53 9.97 11.57
C VAL A 48 -8.19 11.35 12.14
N MET A 49 -7.63 11.38 13.34
CA MET A 49 -7.14 12.62 13.95
C MET A 49 -5.71 12.89 13.49
N VAL A 50 -5.49 14.00 12.77
CA VAL A 50 -4.17 14.46 12.35
C VAL A 50 -3.95 15.87 12.91
N ASP A 51 -2.92 16.04 13.74
CA ASP A 51 -2.60 17.31 14.41
C ASP A 51 -3.78 17.96 15.15
N GLY A 52 -4.64 17.12 15.76
CA GLY A 52 -5.83 17.57 16.47
C GLY A 52 -7.05 17.88 15.58
N ASN A 53 -6.93 17.73 14.26
CA ASN A 53 -8.03 17.95 13.33
C ASN A 53 -8.60 16.61 12.79
N PRO A 54 -9.94 16.43 12.79
CA PRO A 54 -10.56 15.25 12.20
C PRO A 54 -10.51 15.32 10.67
N VAL A 55 -9.92 14.29 10.06
CA VAL A 55 -9.83 14.09 8.62
C VAL A 55 -10.64 12.84 8.26
N ASN A 56 -11.52 12.97 7.27
CA ASN A 56 -12.24 11.83 6.73
C ASN A 56 -11.48 11.27 5.54
N LEU A 57 -10.99 10.04 5.67
CA LEU A 57 -10.26 9.33 4.64
C LEU A 57 -11.20 8.35 3.93
N GLY A 58 -11.47 8.61 2.65
CA GLY A 58 -12.08 7.68 1.72
C GLY A 58 -11.03 6.71 1.18
N LEU A 59 -11.34 5.43 1.23
CA LEU A 59 -10.48 4.32 0.84
C LEU A 59 -11.18 3.53 -0.26
N TRP A 60 -10.61 3.53 -1.46
CA TRP A 60 -11.16 2.82 -2.61
C TRP A 60 -10.39 1.53 -2.86
N ASP A 61 -11.05 0.39 -2.63
CA ASP A 61 -10.51 -0.91 -3.01
C ASP A 61 -10.82 -1.21 -4.48
N THR A 62 -9.81 -1.59 -5.25
CA THR A 62 -9.98 -2.00 -6.65
C THR A 62 -9.77 -3.50 -6.75
N ALA A 63 -10.79 -4.22 -7.22
CA ALA A 63 -10.75 -5.67 -7.37
C ALA A 63 -9.55 -6.08 -8.22
N GLY A 64 -8.75 -7.03 -7.73
CA GLY A 64 -7.86 -7.79 -8.60
C GLY A 64 -8.66 -8.96 -9.18
N GLN A 65 -8.52 -9.24 -10.47
CA GLN A 65 -8.96 -10.51 -11.03
C GLN A 65 -7.82 -11.52 -10.82
N GLY A 66 -8.08 -12.60 -10.08
CA GLY A 66 -7.15 -13.73 -9.94
C GLY A 66 -7.63 -14.76 -8.92
N ASP A 67 -7.00 -15.94 -8.91
CA ASP A 67 -7.35 -17.03 -8.00
C ASP A 67 -6.79 -16.76 -6.59
N TYR A 68 -7.69 -16.60 -5.59
CA TYR A 68 -7.42 -15.98 -4.28
C TYR A 68 -7.21 -16.97 -3.13
N ASP A 69 -6.44 -18.04 -3.33
CA ASP A 69 -6.44 -19.14 -2.36
C ASP A 69 -5.39 -19.05 -1.22
N ARG A 70 -4.54 -18.01 -1.16
CA ARG A 70 -3.46 -17.94 -0.14
C ARG A 70 -3.11 -16.51 0.29
N LEU A 71 -3.89 -15.94 1.21
CA LEU A 71 -3.57 -14.68 1.89
C LEU A 71 -2.76 -14.97 3.17
N GLN A 72 -1.46 -15.20 3.01
CA GLN A 72 -0.51 -15.27 4.12
C GLN A 72 0.55 -14.19 3.95
N ASP A 73 1.22 -13.80 5.04
CA ASP A 73 2.40 -12.94 4.95
C ASP A 73 3.57 -13.75 4.36
N LEU A 74 3.64 -13.77 3.03
CA LEU A 74 4.54 -14.63 2.26
C LEU A 74 6.02 -14.25 2.40
N ARG A 75 6.34 -13.09 3.01
CA ARG A 75 7.73 -12.64 3.15
C ARG A 75 8.52 -13.45 4.19
N ASP A 76 7.85 -13.90 5.25
CA ASP A 76 8.46 -14.65 6.35
C ASP A 76 8.07 -16.14 6.34
N ASP A 77 7.22 -16.56 5.42
CA ASP A 77 6.79 -17.95 5.29
C ASP A 77 7.92 -18.85 4.77
N LYS A 78 8.20 -19.92 5.51
CA LYS A 78 9.30 -20.86 5.20
C LYS A 78 9.01 -21.62 3.91
N ASP A 79 7.76 -22.03 3.70
CA ASP A 79 7.35 -22.78 2.51
C ASP A 79 7.48 -21.92 1.25
N THR A 80 7.09 -20.64 1.35
CA THR A 80 7.23 -19.67 0.26
C THR A 80 8.70 -19.35 -0.01
N THR A 81 9.51 -19.20 1.04
CA THR A 81 10.96 -18.97 0.89
C THR A 81 11.65 -20.16 0.23
N GLU A 82 11.27 -21.39 0.56
CA GLU A 82 11.80 -22.60 -0.06
C GLU A 82 11.34 -22.78 -1.51
N LYS A 83 10.08 -22.44 -1.81
CA LYS A 83 9.56 -22.45 -3.19
C LYS A 83 10.28 -21.42 -4.06
N LEU A 84 10.47 -20.21 -3.55
CA LEU A 84 11.23 -19.16 -4.23
C LEU A 84 12.68 -19.61 -4.46
N LYS A 85 13.33 -20.22 -3.46
CA LYS A 85 14.69 -20.80 -3.62
C LYS A 85 14.76 -21.88 -4.69
N LYS A 86 13.75 -22.75 -4.80
CA LYS A 86 13.68 -23.77 -5.87
C LYS A 86 13.56 -23.13 -7.26
N GLU A 87 13.02 -21.92 -7.35
CA GLU A 87 12.90 -21.14 -8.58
C GLU A 87 14.01 -20.08 -8.75
N ASN A 88 15.07 -20.11 -7.92
CA ASN A 88 16.13 -19.09 -7.86
C ASN A 88 15.64 -17.65 -7.61
N LEU A 89 14.47 -17.50 -7.00
CA LEU A 89 13.90 -16.24 -6.58
C LEU A 89 14.13 -16.01 -5.08
N SER A 90 14.07 -14.75 -4.66
CA SER A 90 14.11 -14.36 -3.25
C SER A 90 13.08 -13.26 -2.99
N PRO A 91 12.56 -13.14 -1.76
CA PRO A 91 11.69 -12.02 -1.40
C PRO A 91 12.37 -10.68 -1.66
N ILE A 92 11.59 -9.68 -2.07
CA ILE A 92 12.10 -8.32 -2.28
C ILE A 92 12.67 -7.80 -0.96
N THR A 93 13.92 -7.33 -0.99
CA THR A 93 14.58 -6.71 0.16
C THR A 93 14.16 -5.24 0.29
N SER A 94 14.18 -4.70 1.52
CA SER A 94 13.88 -3.28 1.76
C SER A 94 14.81 -2.35 0.97
N ALA A 95 16.07 -2.76 0.73
CA ALA A 95 17.02 -2.02 -0.09
C ALA A 95 16.57 -1.92 -1.56
N GLN A 96 16.06 -3.01 -2.13
CA GLN A 96 15.51 -3.03 -3.49
C GLN A 96 14.23 -2.18 -3.58
N GLY A 97 13.35 -2.25 -2.58
CA GLY A 97 12.15 -1.42 -2.53
C GLY A 97 12.47 0.08 -2.47
N LEU A 98 13.44 0.46 -1.64
CA LEU A 98 13.90 1.84 -1.53
C LEU A 98 14.58 2.33 -2.83
N ALA A 99 15.36 1.48 -3.49
CA ALA A 99 15.96 1.81 -4.79
C ALA A 99 14.89 2.08 -5.85
N MET A 100 13.87 1.21 -5.93
CA MET A 100 12.74 1.39 -6.86
C MET A 100 11.94 2.66 -6.55
N ALA A 101 11.68 2.95 -5.27
CA ALA A 101 10.97 4.17 -4.87
C ALA A 101 11.69 5.44 -5.32
N ARG A 102 13.04 5.45 -5.24
CA ARG A 102 13.87 6.55 -5.75
C ARG A 102 13.80 6.67 -7.26
N GLU A 103 13.77 5.55 -7.97
CA GLU A 103 13.70 5.51 -9.43
C GLU A 103 12.36 6.03 -9.95
N ILE A 104 11.25 5.62 -9.33
CA ILE A 104 9.89 6.10 -9.66
C ILE A 104 9.70 7.57 -9.24
N GLY A 105 10.46 8.05 -8.27
CA GLY A 105 10.29 9.38 -7.69
C GLY A 105 9.14 9.45 -6.68
N CYS A 106 8.88 8.37 -5.96
CA CYS A 106 7.89 8.33 -4.89
C CYS A 106 8.29 9.28 -3.74
N VAL A 107 7.29 9.84 -3.06
CA VAL A 107 7.53 10.73 -1.91
C VAL A 107 8.14 9.99 -0.73
N ASN A 108 7.67 8.77 -0.47
CA ASN A 108 8.18 7.93 0.62
C ASN A 108 8.06 6.44 0.24
N TYR A 109 8.87 5.59 0.87
CA TYR A 109 8.77 4.13 0.81
C TYR A 109 8.56 3.59 2.22
N LEU A 110 7.48 2.85 2.41
CA LEU A 110 7.07 2.29 3.70
C LEU A 110 6.70 0.83 3.53
N GLU A 111 7.09 0.00 4.49
CA GLU A 111 6.71 -1.41 4.57
C GLU A 111 5.68 -1.61 5.67
N CYS A 112 4.66 -2.40 5.39
CA CYS A 112 3.62 -2.75 6.36
C CYS A 112 3.17 -4.20 6.18
N SER A 113 2.57 -4.75 7.23
CA SER A 113 1.93 -6.06 7.22
C SER A 113 0.51 -5.91 7.73
N ALA A 114 -0.47 -6.19 6.88
CA ALA A 114 -1.87 -6.17 7.26
C ALA A 114 -2.19 -7.22 8.33
N LEU A 115 -1.51 -8.38 8.27
CA LEU A 115 -1.69 -9.52 9.16
C LEU A 115 -1.22 -9.19 10.59
N THR A 116 -0.02 -8.64 10.72
CA THR A 116 0.58 -8.30 12.02
C THR A 116 0.28 -6.87 12.46
N GLN A 117 -0.39 -6.08 11.60
CA GLN A 117 -0.66 -4.64 11.74
C GLN A 117 0.58 -3.75 11.88
N ARG A 118 1.78 -4.32 11.67
CA ARG A 118 3.03 -3.55 11.74
C ARG A 118 3.08 -2.53 10.59
N GLY A 119 3.38 -1.27 10.93
CA GLY A 119 3.54 -0.18 9.97
C GLY A 119 2.24 0.30 9.32
N LEU A 120 1.10 -0.33 9.61
CA LEU A 120 -0.18 -0.05 8.96
C LEU A 120 -0.63 1.39 9.20
N LYS A 121 -0.68 1.81 10.46
CA LYS A 121 -1.04 3.19 10.82
C LYS A 121 -0.09 4.22 10.19
N THR A 122 1.22 3.94 10.23
CA THR A 122 2.26 4.82 9.68
C THR A 122 2.06 5.06 8.18
N VAL A 123 1.72 4.02 7.40
CA VAL A 123 1.46 4.15 5.97
C VAL A 123 0.33 5.14 5.69
N PHE A 124 -0.79 5.05 6.42
CA PHE A 124 -1.93 5.95 6.21
C PHE A 124 -1.69 7.36 6.78
N ASP A 125 -1.03 7.48 7.93
CA ASP A 125 -0.66 8.77 8.51
C ASP A 125 0.27 9.56 7.56
N GLU A 126 1.32 8.91 7.06
CA GLU A 126 2.29 9.51 6.13
C GLU A 126 1.63 9.90 4.80
N ALA A 127 0.69 9.09 4.30
CA ALA A 127 -0.08 9.42 3.11
C ALA A 127 -0.93 10.68 3.32
N ILE A 128 -1.63 10.79 4.46
CA ILE A 128 -2.40 11.99 4.80
C ILE A 128 -1.47 13.19 4.94
N GLN A 129 -0.39 13.06 5.73
CA GLN A 129 0.57 14.14 5.96
C GLN A 129 1.21 14.64 4.67
N THR A 130 1.56 13.75 3.74
CA THR A 130 2.13 14.12 2.44
C THR A 130 1.15 14.95 1.60
N VAL A 131 -0.15 14.71 1.73
CA VAL A 131 -1.18 15.49 1.01
C VAL A 131 -1.43 16.83 1.70
N LEU A 132 -1.46 16.86 3.04
CA LEU A 132 -1.67 18.08 3.82
C LEU A 132 -0.46 19.02 3.80
N PHE A 133 0.73 18.44 3.83
CA PHE A 133 2.02 19.11 3.95
C PHE A 133 2.97 18.56 2.87
N PRO A 134 2.73 18.89 1.59
CA PRO A 134 3.54 18.38 0.51
C PRO A 134 5.00 18.83 0.67
N PRO A 135 5.98 17.91 0.57
CA PRO A 135 7.38 18.30 0.65
C PRO A 135 7.71 19.23 -0.53
N PRO A 136 8.64 20.18 -0.34
CA PRO A 136 9.06 21.09 -1.41
C PRO A 136 9.63 20.29 -2.58
N VAL A 137 8.86 20.23 -3.67
CA VAL A 137 9.27 19.52 -4.88
C VAL A 137 10.36 20.33 -5.56
N ASN A 138 11.59 19.81 -5.58
CA ASN A 138 12.68 20.40 -6.36
C ASN A 138 12.41 20.15 -7.85
N LYS A 139 11.52 20.95 -8.45
CA LYS A 139 11.25 20.92 -9.89
C LYS A 139 12.53 21.35 -10.59
N LYS A 140 13.34 20.40 -11.06
CA LYS A 140 14.27 20.69 -12.17
C LYS A 140 13.40 21.23 -13.31
N ALA A 141 13.46 22.55 -13.53
CA ALA A 141 12.75 23.20 -14.60
C ALA A 141 13.19 22.57 -15.93
N LYS A 142 12.39 21.65 -16.48
CA LYS A 142 12.52 21.28 -17.88
C LYS A 142 12.06 22.50 -18.67
N LYS A 143 13.02 23.27 -19.19
CA LYS A 143 12.74 24.33 -20.17
C LYS A 143 12.08 23.65 -21.38
N CYS A 144 10.76 23.72 -21.49
CA CYS A 144 10.09 23.46 -22.75
C CYS A 144 10.45 24.62 -23.69
N SER A 145 11.42 24.40 -24.57
CA SER A 145 11.58 25.22 -25.77
C SER A 145 10.57 24.72 -26.80
N LEU A 146 9.56 25.53 -27.08
CA LEU A 146 8.78 25.39 -28.31
C LEU A 146 9.73 25.71 -29.46
N LEU A 147 10.02 24.71 -30.28
CA LEU A 147 10.65 24.85 -31.60
C LEU A 147 9.56 25.05 -32.64
#